data_AF-A0A920NIQ4-F1
#
_entry.id   AF-A0A920NIQ4-F1
#
_cell.length_a   1.000
_cell.length_b   1.000
_cell.length_c   1.000
_cell.angle_alpha   90.00
_cell.angle_beta   90.00
_cell.angle_gamma   90.00
#
_symmetry.space_group_name_H-M   'P 1'
#
loop_
_entity.id
_entity.type
_entity.pdbx_description
1 polymer ?
#
loop_
_entity_poly.entity_id
_entity_poly.type
_entity_poly.pdbx_seq_one_letter_code
_entity_poly.pdbx_strand_id
1 'polypeptide(L)'
;MAVDGFIHRFDRNHFGWACCIYHEPKDANVILATIVSGSIILIISLTFALTVLNKTSKLLEDFSEGSHALASGNLEYEFPAYGNQDRKSFARSFNVMARRMRSNLRDLESERSKLSAVLETMNDGVIVADSEAKITLINPAAQQLWALVQMDIVNWRIHRMKTR
;
A
#
# COMPACT_ATOMS: atom_id res chain seq x y z
N MET A 1 78.06 10.38 -77.16
CA MET A 1 78.04 8.95 -76.78
C MET A 1 77.98 8.92 -75.26
N ALA A 2 76.76 8.84 -74.74
CA ALA A 2 76.17 7.60 -74.22
C ALA A 2 76.72 7.32 -72.80
N VAL A 3 76.18 8.02 -71.81
CA VAL A 3 75.19 7.50 -70.84
C VAL A 3 75.82 6.44 -69.94
N ASP A 4 76.56 6.89 -68.94
CA ASP A 4 76.92 6.09 -67.79
C ASP A 4 76.91 7.00 -66.55
N GLY A 5 75.89 6.87 -65.71
CA GLY A 5 75.74 7.69 -64.50
C GLY A 5 74.36 8.29 -64.27
N PHE A 6 73.28 7.49 -64.31
CA PHE A 6 72.00 7.95 -63.78
C PHE A 6 71.07 6.81 -63.32
N ILE A 7 71.57 5.81 -62.59
CA ILE A 7 70.69 4.92 -61.78
C ILE A 7 71.37 4.67 -60.43
N HIS A 8 71.52 5.72 -59.62
CA HIS A 8 71.93 5.57 -58.22
C HIS A 8 71.37 6.69 -57.33
N ARG A 9 70.11 7.10 -57.54
CA ARG A 9 69.39 7.95 -56.57
C ARG A 9 67.90 8.03 -56.88
N PHE A 10 67.14 6.99 -56.53
CA PHE A 10 65.70 7.15 -56.37
C PHE A 10 65.28 6.69 -54.98
N ASP A 11 65.37 7.69 -54.12
CA ASP A 11 64.63 8.02 -52.91
C ASP A 11 63.96 6.90 -52.10
N ARG A 12 64.52 6.72 -50.91
CA ARG A 12 64.03 5.86 -49.82
C ARG A 12 63.06 6.62 -48.88
N ASN A 13 62.60 7.83 -49.25
CA ASN A 13 61.88 8.72 -48.32
C ASN A 13 60.35 8.78 -48.47
N HIS A 14 59.73 8.09 -49.42
CA HIS A 14 58.27 8.23 -49.65
C HIS A 14 57.37 7.23 -48.92
N PHE A 15 57.90 6.20 -48.25
CA PHE A 15 57.09 5.20 -47.51
C PHE A 15 57.19 5.31 -45.97
N GLY A 16 57.93 6.28 -45.43
CA GLY A 16 58.10 6.45 -43.98
C GLY A 16 56.88 7.01 -43.25
N TRP A 17 55.99 7.72 -43.95
CA TRP A 17 54.89 8.46 -43.29
C TRP A 17 53.62 7.63 -43.06
N ALA A 18 53.43 6.53 -43.80
CA ALA A 18 52.25 5.68 -43.64
C ALA A 18 52.34 4.79 -42.38
N CYS A 19 53.54 4.47 -41.91
CA CYS A 19 53.74 3.54 -40.78
C CYS A 19 53.70 4.25 -39.41
N CYS A 20 54.00 5.55 -39.34
CA CYS A 20 54.01 6.29 -38.08
C CYS A 20 52.62 6.69 -37.54
N ILE A 21 51.53 6.39 -38.23
CA ILE A 21 50.17 6.74 -37.75
C ILE A 21 49.55 5.60 -36.92
N TYR A 22 50.11 4.39 -36.92
CA TYR A 22 49.43 3.21 -36.35
C TYR A 22 50.08 2.60 -35.10
N HIS A 23 51.10 3.23 -34.49
CA HIS A 23 51.74 2.62 -33.32
C HIS A 23 52.37 3.65 -32.36
N GLU A 24 51.54 4.24 -31.50
CA GLU A 24 52.00 4.82 -30.22
C GLU A 24 51.31 4.05 -29.08
N PRO A 25 52.04 3.54 -28.06
CA PRO A 25 51.48 2.73 -26.97
C PRO A 25 50.75 3.60 -25.92
N LYS A 26 49.82 4.45 -26.37
CA LYS A 26 48.96 5.29 -25.52
C LYS A 26 47.54 4.73 -25.37
N ASP A 27 47.19 3.70 -26.14
CA ASP A 27 45.84 3.13 -26.18
C ASP A 27 45.48 2.32 -24.94
N ALA A 28 46.45 1.62 -24.33
CA ALA A 28 46.20 0.76 -23.18
C ALA A 28 45.67 1.54 -21.97
N ASN A 29 46.23 2.72 -21.69
CA ASN A 29 45.80 3.58 -20.58
C ASN A 29 44.44 4.25 -20.86
N VAL A 30 44.16 4.60 -22.12
CA VAL A 30 42.87 5.19 -22.53
C VAL A 30 41.76 4.13 -22.47
N ILE A 31 42.04 2.90 -22.90
CA ILE A 31 41.11 1.77 -22.79
C ILE A 31 40.85 1.43 -21.31
N LEU A 32 41.89 1.42 -20.46
CA LEU A 32 41.70 1.23 -19.02
C LEU A 32 40.84 2.33 -18.40
N ALA A 33 41.07 3.59 -18.77
CA ALA A 33 40.32 4.74 -18.25
C ALA A 33 38.83 4.70 -18.63
N THR A 34 38.50 4.26 -19.85
CA THR A 34 37.10 4.12 -20.31
C THR A 34 36.37 2.97 -19.62
N ILE A 35 37.04 1.83 -19.41
CA ILE A 35 36.47 0.69 -18.66
C ILE A 35 36.24 1.07 -17.20
N VAL A 36 37.20 1.75 -16.55
CA VAL A 36 37.09 2.17 -15.15
C VAL A 36 35.95 3.18 -14.98
N SER A 37 35.89 4.22 -15.83
CA SER A 37 34.82 5.22 -15.75
C SER A 37 33.44 4.63 -16.04
N GLY A 38 33.31 3.72 -17.02
CA GLY A 38 32.06 3.00 -17.29
C GLY A 38 31.62 2.10 -16.14
N SER A 39 32.56 1.40 -15.50
CA SER A 39 32.29 0.56 -14.32
C SER A 39 31.80 1.38 -13.14
N ILE A 40 32.38 2.56 -12.89
CA ILE A 40 31.96 3.48 -11.83
C ILE A 40 30.51 3.94 -12.07
N ILE A 41 30.16 4.34 -13.30
CA ILE A 41 28.81 4.77 -13.65
C ILE A 41 27.80 3.63 -13.43
N LEU A 42 28.15 2.40 -13.84
CA LEU A 42 27.32 1.22 -13.62
C LEU A 42 27.08 0.94 -12.14
N ILE A 43 28.13 1.01 -11.32
CA ILE A 43 28.03 0.80 -9.87
C ILE A 43 27.14 1.87 -9.22
N ILE A 44 27.31 3.14 -9.60
CA ILE A 44 26.49 4.24 -9.08
C ILE A 44 25.02 4.04 -9.47
N SER A 45 24.75 3.75 -10.74
CA SER A 45 23.39 3.52 -11.25
C SER A 45 22.71 2.34 -10.55
N LEU A 46 23.42 1.22 -10.38
CA LEU A 46 22.92 0.05 -9.69
C LEU A 46 22.64 0.34 -8.21
N THR A 47 23.55 1.03 -7.53
CA THR A 47 23.36 1.43 -6.13
C THR A 47 22.14 2.33 -5.99
N PHE A 48 21.98 3.31 -6.87
CA PHE A 48 20.83 4.20 -6.89
C PHE A 48 19.52 3.41 -7.09
N ALA A 49 19.46 2.53 -8.09
CA ALA A 49 18.29 1.68 -8.35
C ALA A 49 17.91 0.83 -7.13
N LEU A 50 18.88 0.16 -6.49
CA LEU A 50 18.63 -0.67 -5.30
C LEU A 50 18.15 0.16 -4.10
N THR A 51 18.66 1.38 -3.91
CA THR A 51 18.22 2.25 -2.81
C THR A 51 16.78 2.76 -2.96
N VAL A 52 16.35 3.05 -4.20
CA VAL A 52 14.98 3.50 -4.48
C VAL A 52 13.97 2.38 -4.26
N LEU A 53 14.30 1.16 -4.66
CA LEU A 53 13.47 -0.03 -4.44
C LEU A 53 13.25 -0.27 -2.94
N ASN A 54 14.33 -0.28 -2.15
CA ASN A 54 14.24 -0.59 -0.72
C ASN A 54 13.51 0.48 0.11
N LYS A 55 13.60 1.76 -0.28
CA LYS A 55 12.94 2.85 0.45
C LYS A 55 11.42 2.92 0.23
N THR A 56 10.95 2.50 -0.93
CA THR A 56 9.53 2.55 -1.31
C THR A 56 8.76 1.35 -0.73
N SER A 57 9.36 0.16 -0.77
CA SER A 57 8.72 -1.09 -0.33
C SER A 57 8.35 -1.08 1.15
N LYS A 58 9.19 -0.47 2.01
CA LYS A 58 8.93 -0.46 3.46
C LYS A 58 7.69 0.34 3.86
N LEU A 59 7.39 1.42 3.15
CA LEU A 59 6.17 2.21 3.39
C LEU A 59 4.90 1.44 3.03
N LEU A 60 4.96 0.63 1.97
CA LEU A 60 3.85 -0.21 1.52
C LEU A 60 3.60 -1.38 2.48
N GLU A 61 4.66 -1.96 3.03
CA GLU A 61 4.57 -3.04 4.02
C GLU A 61 3.94 -2.54 5.32
N ASP A 62 4.45 -1.43 5.88
CA ASP A 62 3.88 -0.79 7.08
C ASP A 62 2.39 -0.43 6.84
N PHE A 63 2.03 0.03 5.63
CA PHE A 63 0.66 0.37 5.25
C PHE A 63 -0.25 -0.85 5.13
N SER A 64 0.26 -1.93 4.54
CA SER A 64 -0.46 -3.19 4.43
C SER A 64 -0.82 -3.70 5.82
N GLU A 65 0.14 -3.69 6.75
CA GLU A 65 -0.06 -4.11 8.13
C GLU A 65 -1.11 -3.24 8.84
N GLY A 66 -1.00 -1.91 8.74
CA GLY A 66 -1.98 -1.00 9.33
C GLY A 66 -3.38 -1.14 8.73
N SER A 67 -3.48 -1.37 7.42
CA SER A 67 -4.76 -1.58 6.73
C SER A 67 -5.40 -2.90 7.13
N HIS A 68 -4.61 -3.96 7.30
CA HIS A 68 -5.08 -5.24 7.84
C HIS A 68 -5.58 -5.10 9.27
N ALA A 69 -4.89 -4.34 10.11
CA ALA A 69 -5.34 -4.06 11.47
C ALA A 69 -6.70 -3.34 11.47
N LEU A 70 -6.87 -2.28 10.67
CA LEU A 70 -8.15 -1.58 10.54
C LEU A 70 -9.25 -2.49 9.99
N ALA A 71 -8.97 -3.29 8.96
CA ALA A 71 -9.92 -4.22 8.36
C ALA A 71 -10.37 -5.33 9.33
N SER A 72 -9.49 -5.73 10.26
CA SER A 72 -9.83 -6.69 11.33
C SER A 72 -10.68 -6.08 12.46
N GLY A 73 -11.00 -4.78 12.40
CA GLY A 73 -11.74 -4.06 13.43
C GLY A 73 -10.86 -3.48 14.54
N ASN A 74 -9.54 -3.64 14.46
CA ASN A 74 -8.60 -3.03 15.41
C ASN A 74 -8.34 -1.56 15.05
N LEU A 75 -9.24 -0.68 15.52
CA LEU A 75 -9.11 0.77 15.36
C LEU A 75 -8.22 1.44 16.42
N GLU A 76 -7.59 0.66 17.31
CA GLU A 76 -6.58 1.16 18.25
C GLU A 76 -5.19 1.25 17.61
N TYR A 77 -4.99 0.60 16.45
CA TYR A 77 -3.70 0.61 15.76
C TYR A 77 -3.31 2.04 15.38
N GLU A 78 -2.13 2.47 15.85
CA GLU A 78 -1.57 3.77 15.53
C GLU A 78 -0.36 3.60 14.61
N PHE A 79 -0.48 4.14 13.40
CA PHE A 79 0.58 4.06 12.42
C PHE A 79 1.78 4.91 12.89
N PRO A 80 2.99 4.34 12.97
CA PRO A 80 4.15 5.05 13.50
C PRO A 80 4.62 6.19 12.59
N ALA A 81 4.72 7.40 13.13
CA ALA A 81 5.13 8.60 12.39
C ALA A 81 6.65 8.83 12.39
N TYR A 82 7.41 7.89 11.82
CA TYR A 82 8.87 8.00 11.65
C TYR A 82 9.28 8.28 10.19
N GLY A 83 10.49 8.81 10.01
CA GLY A 83 11.09 9.08 8.70
C GLY A 83 10.98 10.54 8.26
N ASN A 84 10.96 10.75 6.93
CA ASN A 84 10.89 12.08 6.32
C ASN A 84 9.52 12.75 6.52
N GLN A 85 9.40 14.02 6.14
CA GLN A 85 8.16 14.79 6.26
C GLN A 85 6.97 14.13 5.55
N ASP A 86 7.20 13.54 4.37
CA ASP A 86 6.15 12.88 3.58
C ASP A 86 5.55 11.67 4.32
N ARG A 87 6.41 10.82 4.89
CA ARG A 87 5.98 9.67 5.72
C ARG A 87 5.21 10.12 6.96
N LYS A 88 5.67 11.18 7.63
CA LYS A 88 4.98 11.74 8.80
C LYS A 88 3.62 12.34 8.45
N SER A 89 3.50 12.98 7.29
CA SER A 89 2.22 13.49 6.78
C SER A 89 1.24 12.36 6.53
N PHE A 90 1.70 11.29 5.87
CA PHE A 90 0.89 10.10 5.61
C PHE A 90 0.42 9.41 6.90
N ALA A 91 1.33 9.15 7.84
CA ALA A 91 1.00 8.56 9.14
C ALA A 91 -0.08 9.36 9.88
N ARG A 92 0.02 10.70 9.88
CA ARG A 92 -1.00 11.58 10.46
C ARG A 92 -2.35 11.42 9.78
N SER A 93 -2.39 11.43 8.45
CA SER A 93 -3.63 11.25 7.68
C SER A 93 -4.29 9.90 7.97
N PHE A 94 -3.49 8.82 8.01
CA PHE A 94 -3.97 7.49 8.36
C PHE A 94 -4.55 7.44 9.77
N ASN A 95 -3.84 7.97 10.78
CA ASN A 95 -4.32 7.99 12.17
C ASN A 95 -5.55 8.89 12.35
N VAL A 96 -5.71 9.96 11.56
CA VAL A 96 -6.94 10.75 11.54
C VAL A 96 -8.11 9.92 11.00
N MET A 97 -7.90 9.17 9.93
CA MET A 97 -8.93 8.29 9.37
C MET A 97 -9.37 7.21 10.37
N ALA A 98 -8.40 6.51 10.99
CA ALA A 98 -8.67 5.50 12.01
C ALA A 98 -9.48 6.05 13.19
N ARG A 99 -9.09 7.23 13.72
CA ARG A 99 -9.82 7.89 14.80
C ARG A 99 -11.24 8.30 14.42
N ARG A 100 -11.44 8.81 13.21
CA ARG A 100 -12.79 9.16 12.71
C ARG A 100 -13.67 7.93 12.60
N MET A 101 -13.16 6.83 12.05
CA MET A 101 -13.90 5.57 11.95
C MET A 101 -14.31 5.06 13.34
N ARG A 102 -13.40 5.12 14.32
CA ARG A 102 -13.69 4.74 15.71
C ARG A 102 -14.75 5.63 16.35
N SER A 103 -14.69 6.95 16.13
CA SER A 103 -15.72 7.88 16.62
C SER A 103 -17.08 7.52 16.04
N ASN A 104 -17.16 7.33 14.72
CA ASN A 104 -18.42 7.01 14.05
C ASN A 104 -19.02 5.70 14.56
N LEU A 105 -18.21 4.67 14.81
CA LEU A 105 -18.70 3.42 15.40
C LEU A 105 -19.26 3.62 16.81
N ARG A 106 -18.57 4.39 17.65
CA ARG A 106 -19.06 4.72 19.00
C ARG A 106 -20.36 5.51 18.96
N ASP A 107 -20.49 6.44 18.04
CA ASP A 107 -21.70 7.24 17.87
C ASP A 107 -22.86 6.34 17.41
N LEU A 108 -22.62 5.44 16.46
CA LEU A 108 -23.60 4.44 16.01
C LEU A 108 -24.01 3.48 17.14
N GLU A 109 -23.06 3.00 17.94
CA GLU A 109 -23.33 2.16 19.10
C GLU A 109 -24.15 2.90 20.16
N SER A 110 -23.82 4.16 20.43
CA SER A 110 -24.57 5.02 21.33
C SER A 110 -26.01 5.21 20.85
N GLU A 111 -26.20 5.49 19.56
CA GLU A 111 -27.53 5.68 19.00
C GLU A 111 -28.36 4.40 19.01
N ARG A 112 -27.75 3.25 18.69
CA ARG A 112 -28.39 1.94 18.87
C ARG A 112 -28.78 1.70 20.33
N SER A 113 -27.90 1.99 21.27
CA SER A 113 -28.17 1.82 22.70
C SER A 113 -29.33 2.69 23.19
N LYS A 114 -29.42 3.94 22.72
CA LYS A 114 -30.57 4.81 23.02
C LYS A 114 -31.87 4.25 22.47
N LEU A 115 -31.89 3.80 21.21
CA LEU A 115 -33.09 3.20 20.61
C LEU A 115 -33.52 1.94 21.37
N SER A 116 -32.58 1.08 21.75
CA SER A 116 -32.84 -0.08 22.59
C SER A 116 -33.43 0.31 23.94
N ALA A 117 -32.85 1.30 24.63
CA ALA A 117 -33.36 1.76 25.92
C ALA A 117 -34.78 2.36 25.82
N VAL A 118 -35.08 3.09 24.74
CA VAL A 118 -36.45 3.58 24.49
C VAL A 118 -37.41 2.42 24.31
N LEU A 119 -37.07 1.42 23.48
CA LEU A 119 -37.94 0.25 23.28
C LEU A 119 -38.13 -0.57 24.55
N GLU A 120 -37.10 -0.68 25.39
CA GLU A 120 -37.16 -1.38 26.68
C GLU A 120 -38.04 -0.68 27.71
N THR A 121 -38.08 0.65 27.70
CA THR A 121 -38.85 1.47 28.65
C THR A 121 -40.23 1.86 28.16
N MET A 122 -40.53 1.65 26.88
CA MET A 122 -41.86 1.91 26.30
C MET A 122 -42.92 1.01 26.93
N ASN A 123 -44.02 1.62 27.37
CA ASN A 123 -45.16 0.91 27.96
C ASN A 123 -46.06 0.26 26.90
N ASP A 124 -45.96 0.71 25.65
CA ASP A 124 -46.67 0.13 24.51
C ASP A 124 -45.93 -1.11 23.99
N GLY A 125 -46.68 -2.17 23.71
CA GLY A 125 -46.14 -3.39 23.12
C GLY A 125 -45.79 -3.21 21.64
N VAL A 126 -44.51 -3.39 21.28
CA VAL A 126 -44.01 -3.33 19.91
C VAL A 126 -43.55 -4.70 19.44
N ILE A 127 -44.08 -5.17 18.31
CA ILE A 127 -43.69 -6.40 17.62
C ILE A 127 -43.33 -6.06 16.18
N VAL A 128 -42.14 -6.45 15.75
CA VAL A 128 -41.68 -6.32 14.37
C VAL A 128 -41.59 -7.70 13.73
N ALA A 129 -42.10 -7.83 12.51
CA ALA A 129 -42.03 -9.05 11.72
C ALA A 129 -41.48 -8.77 10.32
N ASP A 130 -40.83 -9.77 9.72
CA ASP A 130 -40.36 -9.71 8.34
C ASP A 130 -41.48 -9.94 7.30
N SER A 131 -41.14 -9.90 6.02
CA SER A 131 -42.06 -10.14 4.90
C SER A 131 -42.69 -11.54 4.89
N GLU A 132 -42.09 -12.51 5.59
CA GLU A 132 -42.64 -13.86 5.76
C GLU A 132 -43.50 -14.00 7.03
N ALA A 133 -43.75 -12.87 7.70
CA ALA A 133 -44.50 -12.76 8.94
C ALA A 133 -43.82 -13.44 10.13
N LYS A 134 -42.49 -13.53 10.12
CA LYS A 134 -41.66 -14.06 11.21
C LYS A 134 -41.20 -12.92 12.12
N ILE A 135 -41.34 -13.09 13.44
CA ILE A 135 -40.99 -12.09 14.44
C ILE A 135 -39.47 -11.88 14.46
N THR A 136 -39.04 -10.64 14.28
CA THR A 136 -37.64 -10.21 14.30
C THR A 136 -37.28 -9.40 15.54
N LEU A 137 -38.24 -8.70 16.15
CA LEU A 137 -38.06 -7.95 17.40
C LEU A 137 -39.35 -7.94 18.21
N ILE A 138 -39.24 -8.09 19.52
CA ILE A 138 -40.33 -7.91 20.48
C ILE A 138 -39.80 -7.15 21.70
N ASN A 139 -40.49 -6.09 22.12
CA ASN A 139 -40.09 -5.33 23.31
C ASN A 139 -40.65 -5.94 24.62
N PRO A 140 -40.11 -5.58 25.80
CA PRO A 140 -40.55 -6.14 27.08
C PRO A 140 -42.03 -5.92 27.38
N ALA A 141 -42.61 -4.77 27.02
CA ALA A 141 -44.04 -4.51 27.21
C ALA A 141 -44.92 -5.48 26.41
N ALA A 142 -44.58 -5.78 25.15
CA ALA A 142 -45.29 -6.78 24.36
C ALA A 142 -45.16 -8.20 24.95
N GLN A 143 -43.98 -8.54 25.49
CA GLN A 143 -43.79 -9.82 26.18
C GLN A 143 -44.68 -9.93 27.42
N GLN A 144 -44.75 -8.86 28.23
CA GLN A 144 -45.60 -8.81 29.42
C GLN A 144 -47.09 -8.89 29.08
N LEU A 145 -47.55 -8.10 28.08
CA LEU A 145 -48.94 -8.12 27.63
C LEU A 145 -49.38 -9.51 27.15
N TRP A 146 -48.48 -10.25 26.51
CA TRP A 146 -48.79 -11.58 25.96
C TRP A 146 -48.38 -12.72 26.89
N ALA A 147 -47.99 -12.40 28.14
CA ALA A 147 -47.51 -13.34 29.15
C ALA A 147 -46.43 -14.31 28.61
N LEU A 148 -45.63 -13.82 27.67
CA LEU A 148 -44.57 -14.59 27.04
C LEU A 148 -43.36 -14.54 27.98
N VAL A 149 -42.99 -15.69 28.53
CA VAL A 149 -41.68 -15.87 29.18
C VAL A 149 -40.61 -15.57 28.11
N GLN A 150 -39.47 -14.99 28.50
CA GLN A 150 -38.27 -14.74 27.66
C GLN A 150 -37.68 -16.01 27.03
N MET A 151 -38.49 -16.80 26.34
CA MET A 151 -38.06 -17.89 25.48
C MET A 151 -37.87 -17.32 24.07
N ASP A 152 -37.03 -17.96 23.27
CA ASP A 152 -36.67 -17.57 21.91
C ASP A 152 -37.89 -17.57 20.95
N ILE A 153 -38.70 -16.51 21.01
CA ILE A 153 -39.85 -16.26 20.12
C ILE A 153 -39.40 -15.58 18.83
N VAL A 154 -38.15 -15.08 18.82
CA VAL A 154 -37.48 -14.62 17.61
C VAL A 154 -37.46 -15.82 16.66
N ASN A 155 -37.96 -15.64 15.44
CA ASN A 155 -38.20 -16.71 14.46
C ASN A 155 -39.58 -17.40 14.47
N TRP A 156 -40.52 -17.01 15.33
CA TRP A 156 -41.89 -17.53 15.27
C TRP A 156 -42.71 -16.79 14.21
N ARG A 157 -43.65 -17.49 13.55
CA ARG A 157 -44.59 -16.87 12.64
C ARG A 157 -45.73 -16.21 13.42
N ILE A 158 -46.06 -14.97 13.09
CA ILE A 158 -47.04 -14.14 13.81
C ILE A 158 -48.43 -14.79 13.88
N HIS A 159 -48.80 -15.59 12.87
CA HIS A 159 -50.09 -16.30 12.83
C HIS A 159 -50.22 -17.36 13.92
N ARG A 160 -49.10 -17.88 14.45
CA ARG A 160 -49.10 -18.90 15.50
C ARG A 160 -49.49 -18.34 16.87
N MET A 161 -49.56 -17.01 17.00
CA MET A 161 -49.89 -16.34 18.25
C MET A 161 -51.40 -16.15 18.46
N LYS A 162 -52.24 -16.53 17.48
CA LYS A 162 -53.71 -16.34 17.52
C LYS A 162 -54.51 -17.47 18.18
N THR A 163 -53.86 -18.52 18.67
CA THR A 163 -54.51 -19.79 19.09
C THR A 163 -54.44 -20.10 20.59
N ARG A 164 -54.46 -19.09 21.47
CA ARG A 164 -54.78 -19.28 22.89
C ARG A 164 -55.66 -18.16 23.40
#